data_AF-A0A4C1YZ69-F1
#
_entry.id   AF-A0A4C1YZ69-F1
#
_cell.length_a   1.000
_cell.length_b   1.000
_cell.length_c   1.000
_cell.angle_alpha   90.00
_cell.angle_beta   90.00
_cell.angle_gamma   90.00
#
_symmetry.space_group_name_H-M   'P 1'
#
loop_
_entity.id
_entity.type
_entity.pdbx_description
1 polymer ?
#
loop_
_entity_poly.entity_id
_entity_poly.type
_entity_poly.pdbx_seq_one_letter_code
_entity_poly.pdbx_strand_id
1 'polypeptide(L)'
;MNCIEPLHCLVSDQRPVLLRLEPPASGFSKPMIKITYWKLVSIALEKVDTPAVNNIPDVIETRDEIDSSKGALINHIQKVVKRCLREVLKSVDRQKLPAGALELLRAKNAALHHAYAHSSRENRSRVRALQRRARARMMEVKNEEWSNLMEDITSSH
;
A
#
# COMPACT_ATOMS: atom_id res chain seq x y z
N MET A 1 -10.18 11.41 10.10
CA MET A 1 -9.61 12.23 9.01
C MET A 1 -8.66 13.19 9.68
N ASN A 2 -7.37 12.86 9.77
CA ASN A 2 -6.40 13.71 10.46
C ASN A 2 -5.41 14.21 9.42
N CYS A 3 -5.67 15.42 8.94
CA CYS A 3 -4.88 16.12 7.95
C CYS A 3 -3.51 16.47 8.53
N ILE A 4 -2.44 16.22 7.77
CA ILE A 4 -1.09 16.67 8.10
C ILE A 4 -1.01 18.13 7.63
N GLU A 5 -1.01 19.07 8.57
CA GLU A 5 -0.77 20.47 8.25
C GLU A 5 0.74 20.78 8.25
N PRO A 6 1.31 21.30 7.15
CA PRO A 6 2.67 21.79 7.12
C PRO A 6 2.75 23.17 7.79
N LEU A 7 3.45 23.25 8.92
CA LEU A 7 3.78 24.51 9.57
C LEU A 7 4.95 25.20 8.83
N HIS A 8 4.60 26.15 7.97
CA HIS A 8 5.40 27.23 7.36
C HIS A 8 6.74 26.91 6.66
N CYS A 9 6.86 27.48 5.46
CA CYS A 9 8.02 27.42 4.58
C CYS A 9 9.14 28.36 5.05
N LEU A 10 10.25 27.81 5.55
CA LEU A 10 11.52 28.53 5.60
C LEU A 10 12.29 28.29 4.30
N VAL A 11 12.72 29.37 3.66
CA VAL A 11 13.44 29.42 2.39
C VAL A 11 14.84 28.84 2.59
N SER A 12 15.02 27.56 2.30
CA SER A 12 16.32 26.92 2.22
C SER A 12 16.24 25.70 1.29
N ASP A 13 17.25 25.52 0.44
CA ASP A 13 17.29 24.48 -0.61
C ASP A 13 17.41 23.04 -0.09
N GLN A 14 17.40 22.86 1.23
CA GLN A 14 17.41 21.56 1.89
C GLN A 14 16.34 21.57 3.00
N ARG A 15 15.11 21.18 2.65
CA ARG A 15 13.96 21.21 3.58
C ARG A 15 14.03 20.06 4.60
N PRO A 16 14.15 20.32 5.92
CA PRO A 16 13.81 19.33 6.94
C PRO A 16 12.29 19.37 7.15
N VAL A 17 11.60 18.24 6.97
CA VAL A 17 10.18 18.12 7.29
C VAL A 17 10.04 17.67 8.74
N LEU A 18 9.56 18.56 9.62
CA LEU A 18 9.16 18.22 10.98
C LEU A 18 7.76 17.58 10.93
N LEU A 19 7.66 16.33 11.40
CA LEU A 19 6.40 15.60 11.54
C LEU A 19 6.11 15.38 13.02
N ARG A 20 4.97 15.89 13.49
CA ARG A 20 4.46 15.63 14.84
C ARG A 20 3.69 14.30 14.82
N LEU A 21 4.11 13.35 15.65
CA LEU A 21 3.42 12.06 15.82
C LEU A 21 2.61 12.10 17.12
N GLU A 22 1.28 12.03 17.03
CA GLU A 22 0.45 11.80 18.22
C GLU A 22 0.42 10.30 18.59
N PRO A 23 0.27 9.96 19.89
CA PRO A 23 0.19 8.57 20.33
C PRO A 23 -1.04 7.85 19.74
N PRO A 24 -0.91 6.60 19.29
CA PRO A 24 -2.04 5.90 18.68
C PRO A 24 -3.06 5.54 19.77
N ALA A 25 -4.26 6.15 19.68
CA ALA A 25 -5.42 5.72 20.44
C ALA A 25 -5.69 4.23 20.19
N SER A 26 -5.85 3.47 21.27
CA SER A 26 -6.02 2.02 21.25
C SER A 26 -7.30 1.64 20.52
N GLY A 27 -7.20 0.66 19.61
CA GLY A 27 -8.36 -0.03 19.04
C GLY A 27 -8.76 0.46 17.65
N PHE A 28 -7.97 0.10 16.64
CA PHE A 28 -8.45 0.11 15.26
C PHE A 28 -8.51 -1.33 14.76
N SER A 29 -9.71 -1.79 14.39
CA SER A 29 -9.85 -3.00 13.58
C SER A 29 -9.15 -2.76 12.23
N LYS A 30 -8.36 -3.74 11.78
CA LYS A 30 -7.60 -3.65 10.53
C LYS A 30 -8.57 -3.32 9.38
N PRO A 31 -8.39 -2.20 8.65
CA PRO A 31 -9.30 -1.86 7.56
C PRO A 31 -9.04 -2.80 6.38
N MET A 32 -9.98 -3.72 6.14
CA MET A 32 -9.97 -4.59 4.97
C MET A 32 -10.42 -3.77 3.76
N ILE A 33 -9.59 -3.66 2.72
CA ILE A 33 -10.02 -3.06 1.44
C ILE A 33 -10.45 -4.19 0.52
N LYS A 34 -11.60 -3.98 -0.12
CA LYS A 34 -12.05 -4.78 -1.25
C LYS A 34 -11.34 -4.26 -2.50
N ILE A 35 -10.41 -5.05 -3.05
CA ILE A 35 -9.70 -4.72 -4.29
C ILE A 35 -10.26 -5.60 -5.40
N THR A 36 -10.65 -4.98 -6.51
CA THR A 36 -11.02 -5.69 -7.73
C THR A 36 -9.81 -5.75 -8.64
N TYR A 37 -9.31 -6.96 -8.92
CA TYR A 37 -8.26 -7.15 -9.91
C TYR A 37 -8.87 -7.18 -11.31
N TRP A 38 -8.83 -6.04 -12.02
CA TRP A 38 -9.41 -5.91 -13.36
C TRP A 38 -8.87 -6.93 -14.37
N LYS A 39 -7.60 -7.35 -14.24
CA LYS A 39 -7.03 -8.41 -15.09
C LYS A 39 -7.72 -9.77 -14.91
N LEU A 40 -8.15 -10.11 -13.70
CA LEU A 40 -8.92 -11.34 -13.44
C LEU A 40 -10.35 -11.21 -13.96
N VAL A 41 -10.95 -10.01 -13.86
CA VAL A 41 -12.26 -9.71 -14.45
C VAL A 41 -12.23 -9.90 -15.97
N SER A 42 -11.19 -9.41 -16.66
CA SER A 42 -11.03 -9.60 -18.10
C SER A 42 -10.93 -11.09 -18.49
N ILE A 43 -10.10 -11.87 -17.79
CA ILE A 43 -9.97 -13.32 -18.05
C ILE A 43 -11.28 -14.07 -17.75
N ALA A 44 -11.99 -13.67 -16.70
CA ALA A 44 -13.26 -14.28 -16.34
C ALA A 44 -14.38 -13.95 -17.33
N LEU A 45 -14.35 -12.78 -17.96
CA LEU A 45 -15.25 -12.39 -19.05
C LEU A 45 -14.87 -13.06 -20.39
N GLU A 46 -13.57 -13.25 -20.66
CA GLU A 46 -13.09 -13.91 -21.89
C GLU A 46 -13.39 -15.41 -21.90
N LYS A 47 -13.40 -16.05 -20.73
CA LYS A 47 -13.75 -17.48 -20.56
C LYS A 47 -15.25 -17.79 -20.71
N VAL A 48 -16.07 -16.82 -21.08
CA VAL A 48 -17.53 -16.94 -21.09
C VAL A 48 -18.02 -17.70 -22.32
N ASP A 49 -18.11 -19.03 -22.18
CA ASP A 49 -19.37 -19.74 -22.42
C ASP A 49 -20.18 -19.66 -21.12
N THR A 50 -21.13 -18.73 -21.00
CA THR A 50 -22.10 -18.75 -19.90
C THR A 50 -23.53 -18.58 -20.40
N PRO A 51 -24.47 -19.35 -19.82
CA PRO A 51 -25.87 -19.39 -20.28
C PRO A 51 -26.59 -18.04 -20.16
N ALA A 52 -26.09 -17.10 -19.35
CA ALA A 52 -26.73 -15.79 -19.18
C ALA A 52 -26.56 -14.85 -20.39
N VAL A 53 -25.45 -14.96 -21.13
CA VAL A 53 -25.23 -14.18 -22.36
C VAL A 53 -25.89 -14.91 -23.54
N ASN A 54 -25.92 -16.23 -23.52
CA ASN A 54 -26.56 -17.06 -24.56
C ASN A 54 -28.10 -16.95 -24.57
N ASN A 55 -28.69 -16.37 -23.52
CA ASN A 55 -30.14 -16.08 -23.46
C ASN A 55 -30.49 -14.69 -24.02
N ILE A 56 -29.50 -13.90 -24.45
CA ILE A 56 -29.72 -12.61 -25.10
C ILE A 56 -29.97 -12.89 -26.59
N PRO A 57 -31.13 -12.51 -27.15
CA PRO A 57 -31.42 -12.71 -28.56
C PRO A 57 -30.51 -11.86 -29.45
N ASP A 58 -30.08 -12.42 -30.59
CA ASP A 58 -29.19 -11.75 -31.55
C ASP A 58 -29.88 -10.58 -32.28
N VAL A 59 -31.20 -10.64 -32.40
CA VAL A 59 -32.04 -9.60 -33.00
C VAL A 59 -32.95 -9.05 -31.90
N ILE A 60 -32.87 -7.74 -31.69
CA ILE A 60 -33.66 -7.01 -30.70
C ILE A 60 -34.58 -6.05 -31.46
N GLU A 61 -35.88 -6.29 -31.41
CA GLU A 61 -36.88 -5.52 -32.16
C GLU A 61 -37.68 -4.60 -31.24
N THR A 62 -37.86 -4.99 -29.98
CA THR A 62 -38.73 -4.27 -29.04
C THR A 62 -37.94 -3.52 -27.97
N ARG A 63 -38.53 -2.45 -27.43
CA ARG A 63 -37.93 -1.67 -26.34
C ARG A 63 -37.78 -2.51 -25.06
N ASP A 64 -38.73 -3.40 -24.80
CA ASP A 64 -38.73 -4.24 -23.61
C ASP A 64 -37.60 -5.30 -23.67
N GLU A 65 -37.27 -5.79 -24.86
CA GLU A 65 -36.10 -6.65 -25.10
C GLU A 65 -34.78 -5.90 -24.88
N ILE A 66 -34.69 -4.61 -25.26
CA ILE A 66 -33.51 -3.78 -24.98
C ILE A 66 -33.31 -3.66 -23.46
N ASP A 67 -34.36 -3.31 -22.73
CA ASP A 67 -34.28 -3.14 -21.28
C ASP A 67 -33.99 -4.46 -20.56
N SER A 68 -34.57 -5.56 -21.03
CA SER A 68 -34.29 -6.91 -20.51
C SER A 68 -32.84 -7.35 -20.77
N SER A 69 -32.33 -7.13 -21.98
CA SER A 69 -30.95 -7.48 -22.37
C SER A 69 -29.93 -6.66 -21.59
N LYS A 70 -30.20 -5.36 -21.41
CA LYS A 70 -29.40 -4.47 -20.57
C LYS A 70 -29.36 -4.95 -19.12
N GLY A 71 -30.51 -5.34 -18.57
CA GLY A 71 -30.61 -5.91 -17.23
C GLY A 71 -29.78 -7.20 -17.08
N ALA A 72 -29.88 -8.10 -18.05
CA ALA A 72 -29.12 -9.35 -18.07
C ALA A 72 -27.59 -9.11 -18.09
N LEU A 73 -27.13 -8.19 -18.95
CA LEU A 73 -25.71 -7.85 -19.07
C LEU A 73 -25.15 -7.22 -17.78
N ILE A 74 -25.88 -6.26 -17.19
CA ILE A 74 -25.49 -5.62 -15.92
C ILE A 74 -25.37 -6.66 -14.81
N ASN A 75 -26.36 -7.55 -14.69
CA ASN A 75 -26.35 -8.61 -13.69
C ASN A 75 -25.17 -9.57 -13.87
N HIS A 76 -24.82 -9.89 -15.12
CA HIS A 76 -23.66 -10.72 -15.42
C HIS A 76 -22.34 -10.06 -15.00
N ILE A 77 -22.11 -8.82 -15.43
CA ILE A 77 -20.91 -8.05 -15.07
C ILE A 77 -20.79 -7.93 -13.56
N GLN A 78 -21.88 -7.62 -12.85
CA GLN A 78 -21.90 -7.56 -11.39
C GLN A 78 -21.49 -8.89 -10.75
N LYS A 79 -21.99 -10.03 -11.26
CA LYS A 79 -21.60 -11.36 -10.75
C LYS A 79 -20.13 -11.65 -10.98
N VAL A 80 -19.59 -11.32 -12.16
CA VAL A 80 -18.17 -11.54 -12.48
C VAL A 80 -17.27 -10.65 -11.61
N VAL A 81 -17.60 -9.36 -11.50
CA VAL A 81 -16.88 -8.41 -10.64
C VAL A 81 -16.91 -8.88 -9.18
N LYS A 82 -18.05 -9.35 -8.69
CA LYS A 82 -18.18 -9.87 -7.32
C LYS A 82 -17.36 -11.14 -7.10
N ARG A 83 -17.29 -12.05 -8.08
CA ARG A 83 -16.43 -13.26 -8.02
C ARG A 83 -14.94 -12.93 -8.08
N CYS A 84 -14.56 -11.87 -8.79
CA CYS A 84 -13.17 -11.41 -8.91
C CYS A 84 -12.75 -10.45 -7.79
N LEU A 85 -13.68 -10.10 -6.90
CA LEU A 85 -13.41 -9.31 -5.71
C LEU A 85 -12.56 -10.17 -4.77
N ARG A 86 -11.38 -9.67 -4.39
CA ARG A 86 -10.59 -10.27 -3.32
C ARG A 86 -10.51 -9.32 -2.14
N GLU A 87 -10.73 -9.87 -0.97
CA GLU A 87 -10.44 -9.19 0.28
C GLU A 87 -8.95 -9.33 0.51
N VAL A 88 -8.24 -8.24 0.26
CA VAL A 88 -6.81 -8.16 0.51
C VAL A 88 -6.68 -7.42 1.83
N LEU A 89 -5.95 -8.00 2.79
CA LEU A 89 -5.48 -7.24 3.94
C LEU A 89 -4.86 -5.94 3.39
N LYS A 90 -5.15 -4.79 4.01
CA LYS A 90 -4.27 -3.64 3.81
C LYS A 90 -2.89 -4.06 4.30
N SER A 91 -2.08 -4.65 3.43
CA SER A 91 -0.64 -4.71 3.62
C SER A 91 -0.17 -3.28 3.45
N VAL A 92 -0.20 -2.60 4.57
CA VAL A 92 0.83 -1.73 5.13
C VAL A 92 0.10 -1.18 6.34
N ASP A 93 -0.05 -2.07 7.32
CA ASP A 93 0.00 -1.60 8.69
C ASP A 93 1.29 -0.79 8.77
N ARG A 94 1.22 0.39 9.38
CA ARG A 94 2.35 1.30 9.53
C ARG A 94 3.39 0.59 10.38
N GLN A 95 4.18 -0.25 9.74
CA GLN A 95 4.96 -1.25 10.43
C GLN A 95 5.92 -0.51 11.31
N LYS A 96 5.73 -0.71 12.61
CA LYS A 96 6.52 -0.04 13.62
C LYS A 96 7.95 -0.50 13.37
N LEU A 97 8.80 0.44 12.93
CA LEU A 97 10.21 0.15 12.69
C LEU A 97 10.76 -0.57 13.92
N PRO A 98 11.48 -1.69 13.75
CA PRO A 98 12.07 -2.38 14.88
C PRO A 98 12.89 -1.41 15.72
N ALA A 99 12.88 -1.59 17.04
CA ALA A 99 13.49 -0.64 17.97
C ALA A 99 14.93 -0.27 17.57
N GLY A 100 15.74 -1.27 17.17
CA GLY A 100 17.12 -1.03 16.71
C GLY A 100 17.23 -0.22 15.42
N ALA A 101 16.28 -0.32 14.49
CA ALA A 101 16.26 0.49 13.27
C ALA A 101 15.87 1.95 13.60
N LEU A 102 14.93 2.14 14.52
CA LEU A 102 14.52 3.46 15.00
C LEU A 102 15.66 4.16 15.74
N GLU A 103 16.37 3.45 16.62
CA GLU A 103 17.56 3.95 17.32
C GLU A 103 18.66 4.37 16.35
N LEU A 104 18.89 3.57 15.31
CA LEU A 104 19.90 3.87 14.30
C LEU A 104 19.55 5.11 13.47
N LEU A 105 18.27 5.35 13.17
CA LEU A 105 17.80 6.58 12.56
C LEU A 105 17.99 7.79 13.50
N ARG A 106 17.68 7.64 14.79
CA ARG A 106 17.92 8.69 15.79
C ARG A 106 19.41 9.03 15.91
N ALA A 107 20.27 8.02 16.00
CA ALA A 107 21.72 8.19 16.08
C ALA A 107 22.28 8.89 14.82
N LYS A 108 21.81 8.48 13.63
CA LYS A 108 22.16 9.13 12.37
C LYS A 108 21.77 10.61 12.37
N ASN A 109 20.55 10.94 12.80
CA ASN A 109 20.06 12.31 12.84
C ASN A 109 20.83 13.16 13.87
N ALA A 110 21.12 12.62 15.06
CA ALA A 110 21.95 13.29 16.05
C ALA A 110 23.36 13.58 15.51
N ALA A 111 23.98 12.61 14.83
CA ALA A 111 25.28 12.80 14.20
C ALA A 111 25.25 13.84 13.07
N LEU A 112 24.15 13.91 12.30
CA LEU A 112 23.96 14.95 11.29
C LEU A 112 23.92 16.34 11.93
N HIS A 113 23.08 16.54 12.95
CA HIS A 113 23.02 17.81 13.69
C HIS A 113 24.39 18.21 14.25
N HIS A 114 25.12 17.25 14.83
CA HIS A 114 26.46 17.51 15.34
C HIS A 114 27.47 17.88 14.23
N ALA A 115 27.40 17.23 13.07
CA ALA A 115 28.27 17.54 11.94
C ALA A 115 28.00 18.93 11.34
N TYR A 116 26.74 19.40 11.40
CA TYR A 116 26.38 20.77 11.03
C TYR A 116 26.94 21.79 12.01
N ALA A 117 26.83 21.55 13.32
CA ALA A 117 27.36 22.46 14.35
C ALA A 117 28.90 22.50 14.37
N HIS A 118 29.54 21.36 14.14
CA HIS A 118 30.99 21.21 14.19
C HIS A 118 31.47 20.47 12.94
N SER A 119 31.77 21.21 11.89
CA SER A 119 32.24 20.64 10.62
C SER A 119 33.67 20.12 10.74
N SER A 120 33.81 18.81 11.03
CA SER A 120 35.10 18.11 11.08
C SER A 120 35.14 16.90 10.15
N ARG A 121 36.33 16.44 9.78
CA ARG A 121 36.50 15.22 8.96
C ARG A 121 35.97 13.99 9.69
N GLU A 122 36.14 13.94 11.01
CA GLU A 122 35.65 12.86 11.86
C GLU A 122 34.11 12.86 11.96
N ASN A 123 33.48 14.02 12.08
CA ASN A 123 32.02 14.10 12.14
C ASN A 123 31.40 13.67 10.80
N ARG A 124 32.02 14.06 9.67
CA ARG A 124 31.64 13.59 8.34
C ARG A 124 31.81 12.07 8.19
N SER A 125 32.87 11.48 8.73
CA SER A 125 33.06 10.03 8.66
C SER A 125 32.03 9.27 9.51
N ARG A 126 31.72 9.77 10.72
CA ARG A 126 30.67 9.23 11.61
C ARG A 126 29.29 9.25 10.96
N VAL A 127 28.89 10.36 10.33
CA VAL A 127 27.62 10.47 9.58
C VAL A 127 27.57 9.44 8.46
N ARG A 128 28.63 9.31 7.65
CA ARG A 128 28.68 8.33 6.54
C ARG A 128 28.57 6.89 7.04
N ALA A 129 29.23 6.57 8.17
CA ALA A 129 29.15 5.25 8.78
C ALA A 129 27.72 4.93 9.25
N LEU A 130 27.07 5.85 9.97
CA LEU A 130 25.70 5.69 10.45
C LEU A 130 24.69 5.62 9.30
N GLN A 131 24.89 6.39 8.23
CA GLN A 131 24.04 6.32 7.05
C GLN A 131 24.10 4.95 6.36
N ARG A 132 25.30 4.35 6.25
CA ARG A 132 25.45 3.00 5.67
C ARG A 132 24.76 1.96 6.54
N ARG A 133 24.97 2.00 7.86
CA ARG A 133 24.32 1.09 8.81
C ARG A 133 22.80 1.23 8.75
N ALA A 134 22.26 2.45 8.73
CA ALA A 134 20.83 2.69 8.65
C ALA A 134 20.23 2.12 7.36
N ARG A 135 20.90 2.31 6.22
CA ARG A 135 20.47 1.72 4.94
C ARG A 135 20.48 0.18 4.99
N ALA A 136 21.54 -0.42 5.54
CA ALA A 136 21.64 -1.88 5.69
C ALA A 136 20.49 -2.43 6.54
N ARG A 137 20.25 -1.87 7.72
CA ARG A 137 19.15 -2.30 8.59
C ARG A 137 17.77 -2.10 7.97
N MET A 138 17.55 -1.02 7.24
CA MET A 138 16.28 -0.84 6.51
C MET A 138 16.07 -1.91 5.42
N MET A 139 17.16 -2.36 4.77
CA MET A 139 17.08 -3.44 3.78
C MET A 139 16.79 -4.79 4.44
N GLU A 140 17.42 -5.08 5.58
CA GLU A 140 17.13 -6.30 6.37
C GLU A 140 15.67 -6.34 6.80
N VAL A 141 15.15 -5.25 7.39
CA VAL A 141 13.73 -5.16 7.76
C VAL A 141 12.85 -5.41 6.55
N LYS A 142 13.13 -4.77 5.41
CA LYS A 142 12.34 -5.01 4.20
C LYS A 142 12.36 -6.48 3.78
N ASN A 143 13.51 -7.14 3.85
CA ASN A 143 13.65 -8.55 3.47
C ASN A 143 12.94 -9.48 4.45
N GLU A 144 13.00 -9.21 5.76
CA GLU A 144 12.23 -9.92 6.79
C GLU A 144 10.73 -9.81 6.52
N GLU A 145 10.25 -8.62 6.17
CA GLU A 145 8.83 -8.42 5.81
C GLU A 145 8.41 -9.18 4.56
N TRP A 146 9.26 -9.20 3.53
CA TRP A 146 9.01 -10.04 2.35
C TRP A 146 9.02 -11.53 2.71
N SER A 147 9.90 -11.97 3.61
CA SER A 147 9.95 -13.36 4.06
C SER A 147 8.68 -13.77 4.80
N ASN A 148 8.23 -12.94 5.76
CA ASN A 148 7.00 -13.16 6.53
C ASN A 148 5.78 -13.24 5.60
N LEU A 149 5.69 -12.33 4.63
CA LEU A 149 4.61 -12.34 3.65
C LEU A 149 4.60 -13.63 2.82
N MET A 150 5.76 -14.12 2.40
CA MET A 150 5.85 -15.37 1.65
C MET A 150 5.46 -16.58 2.52
N GLU A 151 5.78 -16.57 3.81
CA GLU A 151 5.39 -17.61 4.78
C GLU A 151 3.87 -17.66 4.99
N ASP A 152 3.22 -16.50 5.15
CA ASP A 152 1.76 -16.38 5.28
C ASP A 152 1.00 -16.93 4.06
N ILE A 153 1.52 -16.67 2.86
CA ILE A 153 0.96 -17.18 1.60
C ILE A 153 1.15 -18.69 1.48
N THR A 154 2.31 -19.22 1.92
CA THR A 154 2.65 -20.64 1.83
C THR A 154 1.88 -21.48 2.86
N SER A 155 1.64 -20.93 4.06
CA SER A 155 0.95 -21.59 5.17
C SER A 155 -0.58 -21.75 4.95
N SER A 156 -1.16 -21.00 4.00
CA SER A 156 -2.60 -20.99 3.73
C SER A 156 -3.10 -22.10 2.78
N HIS A 157 -2.43 -23.26 2.72
CA HIS A 157 -2.74 -24.33 1.75
C HIS A 157 -3.00 -25.71 2.36
#